data_AF-A8XR17-F1
#
_entry.id   AF-A8XR17-F1
#
_cell.length_a   1.000
_cell.length_b   1.000
_cell.length_c   1.000
_cell.angle_alpha   90.00
_cell.angle_beta   90.00
_cell.angle_gamma   90.00
#
_symmetry.space_group_name_H-M   'P 1'
#
loop_
_entity.id
_entity.type
_entity.pdbx_description
1 polymer ?
#
loop_
_entity_poly.entity_id
_entity_poly.type
_entity_poly.pdbx_seq_one_letter_code
_entity_poly.pdbx_strand_id
1 'polypeptide(L)'
;MRVLSFLVITIVSPVYCSGYYDGARWHCGINKLTETISEWLAKPFDYHGVNQCCHAHDEHYYHHTLSREDADRVFCECLDQNTNW
;
A
#
# COMPACT_ATOMS: atom_id res chain seq x y z
N MET A 1 -6.68 47.41 17.01
CA MET A 1 -6.03 46.29 16.28
C MET A 1 -6.75 45.02 16.67
N ARG A 2 -7.66 44.51 15.81
CA ARG A 2 -8.42 43.28 16.08
C ARG A 2 -7.68 42.12 15.44
N VAL A 3 -7.24 41.17 16.27
CA VAL A 3 -6.51 39.98 15.88
C VAL A 3 -7.44 39.10 15.04
N LEU A 4 -7.07 38.88 13.78
CA LEU A 4 -7.72 37.94 12.88
C LEU A 4 -7.59 36.53 13.47
N SER A 5 -8.70 35.97 13.95
CA SER A 5 -8.75 34.57 14.35
C SER A 5 -8.71 33.71 13.09
N PHE A 6 -7.59 33.01 12.88
CA PHE A 6 -7.50 31.97 11.88
C PHE A 6 -8.41 30.81 12.29
N LEU A 7 -9.54 30.66 11.60
CA LEU A 7 -10.35 29.45 11.64
C LEU A 7 -9.55 28.31 11.02
N VAL A 8 -8.89 27.53 11.88
CA VAL A 8 -8.34 26.22 11.52
C VAL A 8 -9.54 25.33 11.22
N ILE A 9 -9.83 25.15 9.93
CA ILE A 9 -10.80 24.16 9.47
C ILE A 9 -10.15 22.80 9.75
N THR A 10 -10.43 22.23 10.92
CA THR A 10 -10.19 20.82 11.17
C THR A 10 -11.18 20.07 10.29
N ILE A 11 -10.72 19.62 9.13
CA ILE A 11 -11.45 18.69 8.29
C ILE A 11 -11.51 17.39 9.08
N VAL A 12 -12.57 17.22 9.87
CA VAL A 12 -12.90 15.93 10.47
C VAL A 12 -13.46 15.10 9.32
N SER A 13 -12.58 14.56 8.49
CA SER A 13 -12.96 13.49 7.58
C SER A 13 -13.47 12.36 8.47
N PRO A 14 -14.68 11.81 8.24
CA PRO A 14 -15.07 10.58 8.88
C PRO A 14 -14.01 9.55 8.47
N VAL A 15 -13.18 9.16 9.43
CA VAL A 15 -12.36 7.96 9.31
C VAL A 15 -13.37 6.83 9.23
N TYR A 16 -13.78 6.49 8.01
CA TYR A 16 -14.43 5.22 7.76
C TYR A 16 -13.36 4.18 8.04
N CYS A 17 -13.29 3.76 9.30
CA CYS A 17 -12.77 2.46 9.67
C CYS A 17 -13.70 1.42 9.04
N SER A 18 -13.60 1.27 7.72
CA SER A 18 -14.11 0.10 7.05
C SER A 18 -13.21 -1.04 7.52
N GLY A 19 -13.68 -1.72 8.56
CA GLY A 19 -13.08 -2.96 9.03
C GLY A 19 -13.37 -4.04 8.00
N TYR A 20 -12.36 -4.40 7.20
CA TYR A 20 -12.33 -5.69 6.53
C TYR A 20 -10.90 -6.07 6.12
N TYR A 21 -10.16 -6.62 7.09
CA TYR A 21 -9.15 -7.70 7.01
C TYR A 21 -8.18 -7.58 8.20
N ASP A 22 -8.64 -7.99 9.37
CA ASP A 22 -7.82 -8.14 10.60
C ASP A 22 -6.84 -9.34 10.52
N GLY A 23 -6.33 -9.69 9.32
CA GLY A 23 -5.53 -10.92 9.17
C GLY A 23 -4.68 -11.09 7.91
N ALA A 24 -4.86 -10.31 6.84
CA ALA A 24 -3.94 -10.33 5.71
C ALA A 24 -2.86 -9.28 5.95
N ARG A 25 -1.61 -9.72 6.15
CA ARG A 25 -0.47 -8.80 6.28
C ARG A 25 -0.30 -8.02 4.97
N TRP A 26 -0.13 -6.70 5.08
CA TRP A 26 0.27 -5.88 3.93
C TRP A 26 1.77 -6.07 3.67
N HIS A 27 2.14 -6.24 2.41
CA HIS A 27 3.49 -6.60 1.97
C HIS A 27 4.15 -5.53 1.09
N CYS A 28 3.40 -4.54 0.60
CA CYS A 28 3.99 -3.53 -0.27
C CYS A 28 4.77 -2.49 0.53
N GLY A 29 6.08 -2.61 0.62
CA GLY A 29 6.93 -1.59 1.25
C GLY A 29 8.33 -2.12 1.54
N ILE A 30 9.31 -1.23 1.54
CA ILE A 30 10.71 -1.61 1.82
C ILE A 30 10.91 -1.86 3.33
N ASN A 31 10.17 -1.14 4.16
CA ASN A 31 10.22 -1.23 5.60
C ASN A 31 8.85 -0.93 6.21
N LYS A 32 8.74 -1.07 7.53
CA LYS A 32 7.47 -0.86 8.24
C LYS A 32 6.85 0.51 8.01
N LEU A 33 7.65 1.57 7.88
CA LEU A 33 7.13 2.91 7.63
C LEU A 33 6.51 3.02 6.23
N THR A 34 7.23 2.56 5.22
CA THR A 34 6.74 2.62 3.83
C THR A 34 5.59 1.63 3.59
N GLU A 35 5.59 0.49 4.28
CA GLU A 35 4.48 -0.48 4.33
C GLU A 35 3.21 0.17 4.89
N THR A 36 3.29 0.89 6.02
CA THR A 36 2.11 1.58 6.60
C THR A 36 1.58 2.69 5.68
N ILE A 37 2.48 3.45 5.05
CA ILE A 37 2.06 4.55 4.16
C ILE A 37 1.37 4.00 2.91
N SER A 38 1.95 2.99 2.27
CA SER A 38 1.37 2.40 1.05
C SER A 38 0.06 1.67 1.35
N GLU A 39 -0.07 0.99 2.50
CA GLU A 39 -1.32 0.37 2.94
C GLU A 39 -2.42 1.42 3.08
N TRP A 40 -2.11 2.54 3.73
CA TRP A 40 -3.06 3.62 3.92
C TRP A 40 -3.51 4.24 2.59
N LEU A 41 -2.61 4.38 1.63
CA LEU A 41 -2.92 4.86 0.27
C LEU A 41 -3.76 3.86 -0.52
N ALA A 42 -3.53 2.57 -0.32
CA ALA A 42 -4.24 1.50 -1.01
C ALA A 42 -5.65 1.26 -0.45
N LYS A 43 -5.87 1.51 0.84
CA LYS A 43 -7.11 1.23 1.57
C LYS A 43 -8.44 1.61 0.86
N PRO A 44 -8.53 2.72 0.10
CA PRO A 44 -9.76 3.08 -0.62
C PRO A 44 -10.10 2.22 -1.86
N PHE A 45 -9.18 1.37 -2.32
CA PHE A 45 -9.26 0.66 -3.62
C PHE A 45 -9.33 -0.88 -3.44
N ASP A 46 -9.57 -1.63 -4.53
CA ASP A 46 -9.40 -3.09 -4.51
C ASP A 46 -7.92 -3.45 -4.68
N TYR A 47 -7.21 -3.51 -3.55
CA TYR A 47 -5.76 -3.68 -3.51
C TYR A 47 -5.29 -5.13 -3.33
N HIS A 48 -6.19 -6.11 -3.32
CA HIS A 48 -5.83 -7.50 -3.02
C HIS A 48 -4.79 -8.04 -4.01
N GLY A 49 -5.01 -7.80 -5.31
CA GLY A 49 -4.08 -8.19 -6.37
C GLY A 49 -2.70 -7.53 -6.22
N VAL A 50 -2.68 -6.23 -5.91
CA VAL A 50 -1.43 -5.48 -5.68
C VAL A 50 -0.65 -6.05 -4.49
N ASN A 51 -1.32 -6.32 -3.37
CA ASN A 51 -0.66 -6.89 -2.18
C ASN A 51 -0.06 -8.27 -2.46
N GLN A 52 -0.75 -9.09 -3.26
CA GLN A 52 -0.24 -10.41 -3.68
C GLN A 52 1.00 -10.27 -4.56
N CYS A 53 1.04 -9.30 -5.48
CA CYS A 53 2.23 -9.03 -6.27
C CYS A 53 3.44 -8.66 -5.39
N CYS A 54 3.23 -7.80 -4.37
CA CYS A 54 4.27 -7.42 -3.43
C CYS A 54 4.76 -8.62 -2.59
N HIS A 55 3.84 -9.45 -2.09
CA HIS A 55 4.22 -10.64 -1.34
C HIS A 55 5.07 -11.61 -2.17
N ALA A 56 4.69 -11.87 -3.42
CA ALA A 56 5.46 -12.74 -4.32
C ALA A 56 6.84 -12.16 -4.67
N HIS A 57 6.93 -10.84 -4.87
CA HIS A 57 8.20 -10.14 -5.11
C HIS A 57 9.17 -10.27 -3.93
N ASP A 58 8.67 -10.04 -2.71
CA ASP A 58 9.43 -10.21 -1.47
C ASP A 58 9.97 -11.64 -1.33
N GLU A 59 9.14 -12.66 -1.58
CA GLU A 59 9.56 -14.07 -1.52
C GLU A 59 10.71 -14.36 -2.50
N HIS A 60 10.65 -13.84 -3.73
CA HIS A 60 11.75 -13.98 -4.69
C HIS A 60 13.05 -13.34 -4.20
N TYR A 61 12.95 -12.20 -3.51
CA TYR A 61 14.09 -11.49 -2.96
C TYR A 61 14.69 -12.20 -1.74
N TYR A 62 13.86 -12.62 -0.77
CA TYR A 62 14.30 -13.29 0.46
C TYR A 62 14.86 -14.69 0.22
N HIS A 63 14.28 -15.43 -0.73
CA HIS A 63 14.71 -16.80 -1.03
C HIS A 63 15.72 -16.89 -2.18
N HIS A 64 16.09 -15.75 -2.78
CA HIS A 64 17.02 -15.69 -3.92
C HIS A 64 16.65 -16.65 -5.07
N THR A 65 15.35 -16.86 -5.29
CA THR A 65 14.88 -17.78 -6.34
C THR A 65 15.05 -17.20 -7.74
N LEU A 66 15.07 -15.86 -7.85
CA LEU A 66 15.25 -15.12 -9.09
C LEU A 66 16.39 -14.10 -8.94
N SER A 67 16.95 -13.70 -10.08
CA SER A 67 17.75 -12.48 -10.13
C SER A 67 16.86 -11.28 -9.75
N ARG A 68 17.46 -10.20 -9.26
CA ARG A 68 16.70 -8.98 -8.93
C ARG A 68 15.91 -8.47 -10.14
N GLU A 69 16.54 -8.46 -11.31
CA GLU A 69 15.94 -8.00 -12.57
C GLU A 69 14.75 -8.87 -12.99
N ASP A 70 14.85 -10.20 -12.81
CA ASP A 70 13.75 -11.11 -13.09
C ASP A 70 12.60 -10.99 -12.08
N ALA A 71 12.92 -10.81 -10.80
CA ALA A 71 11.90 -10.58 -9.77
C ALA A 71 11.13 -9.28 -10.05
N ASP A 72 11.82 -8.20 -10.41
CA ASP A 72 11.20 -6.92 -10.76
C ASP A 72 10.35 -7.05 -12.04
N ARG A 73 10.79 -7.83 -13.04
CA ARG A 73 10.02 -8.11 -14.25
C ARG A 73 8.71 -8.85 -13.94
N VAL A 74 8.78 -9.95 -13.18
CA VAL A 74 7.60 -10.72 -12.76
C VAL A 74 6.64 -9.87 -11.93
N PHE A 75 7.19 -9.00 -11.07
CA PHE A 75 6.40 -8.06 -10.29
C PHE A 75 5.62 -7.08 -11.18
N CYS A 76 6.27 -6.47 -12.17
CA CYS A 76 5.61 -5.59 -13.14
C CYS A 76 4.51 -6.31 -13.94
N GLU A 77 4.78 -7.52 -14.42
CA GLU A 77 3.79 -8.35 -15.12
C GLU A 77 2.57 -8.65 -14.23
N CYS A 78 2.79 -8.89 -12.93
CA CYS A 78 1.72 -9.09 -11.96
C CYS A 78 0.88 -7.84 -11.76
N LEU A 79 1.51 -6.67 -11.62
CA LEU A 79 0.81 -5.39 -11.46
C LEU A 79 -0.06 -5.09 -12.68
N ASP A 80 0.44 -5.29 -13.89
CA ASP A 80 -0.30 -5.05 -15.14
C ASP A 80 -1.62 -5.85 -15.19
N GLN A 81 -1.62 -7.07 -14.66
CA GLN A 81 -2.80 -7.95 -14.60
C GLN A 81 -3.77 -7.58 -13.47
N ASN A 82 -3.31 -6.82 -12.48
CA ASN A 82 -4.06 -6.42 -11.30
C ASN A 82 -4.33 -4.90 -11.28
N THR A 83 -4.41 -4.28 -12.46
CA THR A 83 -4.61 -2.83 -12.65
C THR A 83 -6.03 -2.31 -12.38
N ASN A 84 -6.95 -3.14 -11.86
CA ASN A 84 -8.30 -2.71 -11.49
C ASN A 84 -8.34 -2.01 -10.11
N TRP A 85 -7.45 -1.04 -9.90
CA TRP A 85 -7.41 -0.19 -8.70
C TRP A 85 -8.25 1.07 -8.87
#